data_AF-A0A965URW6-F1
#
_entry.id   AF-A0A965URW6-F1
#
_cell.length_a   1.000
_cell.length_b   1.000
_cell.length_c   1.000
_cell.angle_alpha   90.00
_cell.angle_beta   90.00
_cell.angle_gamma   90.00
#
_symmetry.space_group_name_H-M   'P 1'
#
loop_
_entity.id
_entity.type
_entity.pdbx_description
1 polymer ?
#
loop_
_entity_poly.entity_id
_entity_poly.type
_entity_poly.pdbx_seq_one_letter_code
_entity_poly.pdbx_strand_id
1 'polypeptide(L)' 'MNIDQQLNAKQNSRMAAQDRYLGRIEKRETAAEEMIGELSNGKFYVWPTGGKYREGDKAELISFLLRNKYC' A
#
# COMPACT_ATOMS: atom_id res chain seq x y z
N MET A 1 -28.80 -28.62 0.62
CA MET A 1 -27.75 -27.61 0.35
C MET A 1 -27.10 -28.01 -0.95
N ASN A 2 -27.26 -27.21 -2.01
CA ASN A 2 -26.87 -27.60 -3.37
C ASN A 2 -25.34 -27.41 -3.55
N ILE A 3 -24.67 -28.28 -4.32
CA ILE A 3 -23.21 -28.21 -4.55
C ILE A 3 -22.83 -26.86 -5.15
N ASP A 4 -23.67 -26.33 -6.04
CA ASP A 4 -23.50 -25.00 -6.64
C ASP A 4 -23.51 -23.87 -5.60
N GLN A 5 -24.34 -23.98 -4.56
CA GLN A 5 -24.39 -23.00 -3.47
C GLN A 5 -23.09 -23.01 -2.65
N GLN A 6 -22.49 -24.18 -2.42
CA GLN A 6 -21.23 -24.31 -1.70
C GLN A 6 -20.04 -23.77 -2.50
N LEU A 7 -20.01 -24.04 -3.81
CA LEU A 7 -18.99 -23.50 -4.73
C LEU A 7 -19.07 -21.97 -4.80
N ASN A 8 -20.27 -21.41 -4.97
CA ASN A 8 -20.48 -19.97 -4.99
C ASN A 8 -20.07 -19.30 -3.66
N ALA A 9 -20.44 -19.89 -2.52
CA ALA A 9 -20.05 -19.36 -1.22
C ALA A 9 -18.53 -19.34 -1.02
N LYS A 10 -17.82 -20.39 -1.47
CA LYS A 10 -16.35 -20.47 -1.40
C LYS A 10 -15.69 -19.44 -2.30
N GLN A 11 -16.20 -19.27 -3.53
CA GLN A 11 -15.69 -18.28 -4.46
C GLN A 11 -15.91 -16.85 -3.95
N ASN A 12 -17.09 -16.54 -3.44
CA ASN A 12 -17.40 -15.24 -2.84
C ASN A 12 -16.50 -14.93 -1.64
N SER A 13 -16.26 -15.92 -0.78
CA SER A 13 -15.36 -15.77 0.37
C SER A 13 -13.92 -15.46 -0.08
N ARG A 14 -13.46 -16.11 -1.16
CA ARG A 14 -12.14 -15.86 -1.75
C ARG A 14 -12.06 -14.46 -2.36
N MET A 15 -13.06 -14.03 -3.12
CA MET A 15 -13.12 -12.68 -3.69
C MET A 15 -13.12 -11.62 -2.58
N ALA A 16 -13.94 -11.81 -1.53
CA ALA A 16 -13.98 -10.88 -0.39
C ALA A 16 -12.67 -10.85 0.40
N ALA A 17 -11.91 -11.95 0.45
CA ALA A 17 -10.58 -11.95 1.06
C ALA A 17 -9.56 -11.19 0.19
N GLN A 18 -9.62 -11.35 -1.13
CA GLN A 18 -8.77 -10.66 -2.08
C GLN A 18 -9.04 -9.15 -2.09
N ASP A 19 -10.31 -8.76 -2.10
CA ASP A 19 -10.74 -7.35 -2.05
C ASP A 19 -10.26 -6.66 -0.77
N ARG A 20 -10.43 -7.31 0.39
CA ARG A 20 -9.88 -6.83 1.66
C ARG A 20 -8.35 -6.70 1.66
N TYR A 21 -7.65 -7.55 0.93
CA TYR A 21 -6.20 -7.48 0.79
C TYR A 21 -5.78 -6.30 -0.08
N LEU A 22 -6.42 -6.11 -1.23
CA LEU A 22 -6.18 -4.99 -2.14
C LEU A 22 -6.47 -3.65 -1.45
N GLY A 23 -7.62 -3.51 -0.79
CA GLY A 23 -7.96 -2.28 -0.06
C GLY A 23 -7.02 -1.98 1.11
N ARG A 24 -6.30 -2.97 1.66
CA ARG A 24 -5.24 -2.73 2.66
C ARG A 24 -3.95 -2.21 2.02
N ILE A 25 -3.63 -2.67 0.80
CA ILE A 25 -2.48 -2.18 0.05
C ILE A 25 -2.72 -0.73 -0.35
N GLU A 26 -3.87 -0.43 -0.96
CA GLU A 26 -4.21 0.93 -1.40
C GLU A 26 -4.12 1.94 -0.25
N LYS A 27 -4.71 1.62 0.91
CA LYS A 27 -4.63 2.50 2.09
C LYS A 27 -3.21 2.77 2.55
N ARG A 28 -2.34 1.76 2.47
CA ARG A 28 -0.93 1.90 2.86
C ARG A 28 -0.14 2.68 1.82
N GLU A 29 -0.44 2.50 0.55
CA GLU A 29 0.16 3.29 -0.53
C GLU A 29 -0.25 4.76 -0.42
N THR A 30 -1.54 5.06 -0.18
CA THR A 30 -2.00 6.44 0.05
C THR A 30 -1.29 7.06 1.26
N ALA A 31 -1.20 6.34 2.39
CA ALA A 31 -0.49 6.85 3.57
C ALA A 31 1.01 7.09 3.29
N ALA A 32 1.64 6.21 2.50
CA ALA A 32 3.03 6.40 2.08
C ALA A 32 3.19 7.61 1.16
N GLU A 33 2.25 7.84 0.24
CA GLU A 33 2.27 9.01 -0.65
C GLU A 33 2.12 10.32 0.10
N GLU A 34 1.27 10.39 1.12
CA GLU A 34 1.10 11.58 1.97
C GLU A 34 2.38 11.96 2.73
N MET A 35 3.29 11.00 2.95
CA MET A 35 4.59 11.24 3.60
C MET A 35 5.67 11.73 2.64
N ILE A 36 5.43 11.69 1.32
CA ILE A 36 6.40 12.12 0.31
C ILE A 36 6.28 13.62 0.10
N GLY A 37 7.37 14.33 0.35
CA GLY A 37 7.50 15.74 0.01
C GLY A 37 8.10 15.92 -1.38
N GLU A 38 7.82 17.06 -2.00
CA GLU A 38 8.47 17.50 -3.23
C GLU A 38 9.39 18.69 -2.92
N LEU A 39 10.60 18.64 -3.46
CA LEU A 39 11.59 19.73 -3.39
C LEU A 39 11.36 20.70 -4.55
N SER A 40 11.77 21.96 -4.36
CA SER A 40 11.64 23.01 -5.38
C SER A 40 12.39 22.74 -6.69
N ASN A 41 13.26 21.74 -6.72
CA ASN A 41 13.98 21.27 -7.91
C ASN A 41 13.25 20.12 -8.65
N GLY A 42 12.04 19.77 -8.24
CA GLY A 42 11.23 18.69 -8.82
C GLY A 42 11.60 17.27 -8.35
N LYS A 43 12.45 17.13 -7.32
CA LYS A 43 12.77 15.83 -6.72
C LYS A 43 11.81 15.48 -5.59
N PHE A 44 11.58 14.19 -5.36
CA PHE A 44 10.83 13.72 -4.20
C PHE A 44 11.75 13.31 -3.06
N TYR A 45 11.26 13.49 -1.83
CA TYR A 45 11.97 13.08 -0.62
C TYR A 45 11.01 12.52 0.43
N VAL A 46 11.56 11.72 1.34
CA VAL A 46 10.89 11.25 2.56
C VAL A 46 11.80 11.43 3.76
N TRP A 47 11.20 11.77 4.90
CA TRP A 47 11.89 11.76 6.18
C TRP A 47 10.99 11.19 7.28
N PRO A 48 10.85 9.86 7.35
CA PRO A 48 9.98 9.24 8.34
C PRO A 48 10.59 9.32 9.74
N THR A 49 9.72 9.39 10.76
CA THR A 49 10.14 9.41 12.17
C THR A 49 10.87 8.12 12.53
N GLY A 50 12.09 8.23 13.07
CA GLY A 50 12.93 7.08 13.39
C GLY A 50 13.65 6.43 12.19
N GLY A 51 13.46 6.98 10.99
CA GLY A 51 14.14 6.54 9.77
C GLY A 51 15.20 7.54 9.29
N LYS A 52 15.71 7.29 8.08
CA LYS A 52 16.68 8.15 7.41
C LYS A 52 16.00 8.96 6.31
N TYR A 53 16.47 10.18 6.12
CA TYR A 53 16.16 10.98 4.96
C TYR A 53 16.55 10.23 3.68
N ARG A 54 15.69 10.29 2.66
CA ARG A 54 15.96 9.71 1.35
C ARG A 54 15.29 10.52 0.25
N GLU A 55 16.01 10.71 -0.84
CA GLU A 55 15.51 11.27 -2.10
C GLU A 55 15.43 10.17 -3.16
N GLY A 56 14.53 10.34 -4.13
CA GLY A 56 14.41 9.42 -5.26
C GLY A 56 13.09 9.58 -5.99
N ASP A 57 12.73 8.54 -6.75
CA ASP A 57 11.44 8.49 -7.44
C ASP A 57 10.32 8.16 -6.47
N LYS A 58 9.12 8.70 -6.72
CA LYS A 58 7.94 8.49 -5.86
C LYS A 58 7.68 7.00 -5.59
N ALA A 59 7.76 6.15 -6.61
CA ALA A 59 7.56 4.70 -6.48
C ALA A 59 8.61 4.00 -5.59
N GLU A 60 9.87 4.42 -5.67
CA GLU A 60 10.95 3.90 -4.83
C GLU A 60 10.76 4.31 -3.36
N LEU A 61 10.33 5.56 -3.14
CA LEU A 61 10.08 6.10 -1.81
C LEU A 61 8.86 5.44 -1.15
N ILE A 62 7.76 5.20 -1.88
CA ILE A 62 6.62 4.41 -1.40
C ILE A 62 7.09 3.00 -0.99
N SER A 63 7.85 2.33 -1.87
CA SER A 63 8.38 0.98 -1.59
C SER A 63 9.27 0.96 -0.34
N PHE A 64 10.07 2.01 -0.14
CA PHE A 64 10.90 2.18 1.06
C PHE A 64 10.05 2.36 2.32
N LEU A 65 9.04 3.22 2.30
CA LEU A 65 8.15 3.47 3.44
C LEU A 65 7.38 2.20 3.83
N LEU A 66 6.84 1.48 2.86
CA LEU A 66 6.10 0.23 3.08
C LEU A 66 6.99 -0.89 3.62
N ARG A 67 8.18 -1.08 3.02
CA ARG A 67 9.12 -2.14 3.44
C ARG A 67 9.60 -1.96 4.87
N ASN A 68 9.79 -0.71 5.29
CA ASN A 68 10.28 -0.38 6.63
C ASN A 68 9.16 -0.08 7.65
N LYS A 69 7.88 -0.18 7.25
CA LYS A 69 6.71 0.07 8.11
C LYS A 69 6.73 1.47 8.74
N TYR A 70 7.10 2.48 7.96
CA TYR A 70 7.05 3.87 8.39
C TYR A 70 5.66 4.50 8.27
N CYS A 71 4.73 3.81 7.60
CA CYS A 71 3.32 4.15 7.41
C CYS A 71 2.42 2.96 7.75
#